data_AF-Q9KFS5-F1
#
_entry.id   AF-Q9KFS5-F1
#
_cell.length_a   1.000
_cell.length_b   1.000
_cell.length_c   1.000
_cell.angle_alpha   90.00
_cell.angle_beta   90.00
_cell.angle_gamma   90.00
#
_symmetry.space_group_name_H-M   'P 1'
#
loop_
_entity.id
_entity.type
_entity.pdbx_description
1 polymer ?
#
loop_
_entity_poly.entity_id
_entity_poly.type
_entity_poly.pdbx_seq_one_letter_code
_entity_poly.pdbx_strand_id
1 'polypeptide(L)'
;MTEDELLLYGAWVDAIGTIVSAYAELREISGFNDENDKIVSIGEGLQAVGTAMMGIVTTEDPMNFAGTWVDAAGAATASLAAYRQSVEGGESDANLRLEVLGDTFQAMGSAMSALAEYRAGAPYAGNVLQSLGATLEALGALFEQKSREEQGQMLATVGDYSSNRG
;
A
#
# COMPACT_ATOMS: atom_id res chain seq x y z
N MET A 1 -1.24 24.74 10.51
CA MET A 1 -1.80 23.42 10.15
C MET A 1 -2.44 22.87 11.41
N THR A 2 -3.75 22.63 11.38
CA THR A 2 -4.48 21.94 12.45
C THR A 2 -4.31 20.42 12.32
N GLU A 3 -4.69 19.68 13.36
CA GLU A 3 -4.71 18.21 13.32
C GLU A 3 -5.66 17.69 12.22
N ASP A 4 -6.85 18.29 12.09
CA ASP A 4 -7.81 17.96 11.03
C ASP A 4 -7.24 18.22 9.62
N GLU A 5 -6.52 19.34 9.44
CA GLU A 5 -5.85 19.65 8.17
C GLU A 5 -4.76 18.62 7.86
N LEU A 6 -3.98 18.21 8.87
CA LEU A 6 -2.92 17.21 8.70
C LEU A 6 -3.48 15.83 8.35
N LEU A 7 -4.56 15.41 9.01
CA LEU A 7 -5.26 14.15 8.73
C LEU A 7 -5.85 14.15 7.31
N LEU A 8 -6.49 15.25 6.90
CA LEU A 8 -7.02 15.40 5.55
C LEU A 8 -5.92 15.36 4.49
N TYR A 9 -4.82 16.10 4.68
CA TYR A 9 -3.72 16.09 3.72
C TYR A 9 -3.01 14.74 3.68
N GLY A 10 -2.85 14.07 4.82
CA GLY A 10 -2.30 12.72 4.89
C GLY A 10 -3.11 11.73 4.04
N ALA A 11 -4.44 11.72 4.23
CA ALA A 11 -5.35 10.87 3.45
C ALA A 11 -5.30 11.17 1.95
N TRP A 12 -5.21 12.45 1.55
CA TRP A 12 -5.06 12.81 0.14
C TRP A 12 -3.72 12.36 -0.46
N VAL A 13 -2.62 12.51 0.28
CA VAL A 13 -1.29 12.06 -0.17
C VAL A 13 -1.26 10.55 -0.32
N ASP A 14 -1.87 9.82 0.63
CA ASP A 14 -2.01 8.37 0.59
C ASP A 14 -2.80 7.92 -0.65
N ALA A 15 -4.01 8.46 -0.84
CA ALA A 15 -4.86 8.13 -1.99
C ALA A 15 -4.18 8.42 -3.34
N ILE A 16 -3.42 9.52 -3.45
CA ILE A 16 -2.64 9.82 -4.66
C ILE A 16 -1.56 8.75 -4.88
N GLY A 17 -0.90 8.31 -3.80
CA GLY A 17 0.08 7.24 -3.85
C GLY A 17 -0.51 5.94 -4.42
N THR A 18 -1.64 5.49 -3.89
CA THR A 18 -2.36 4.30 -4.38
C THR A 18 -2.76 4.45 -5.85
N ILE A 19 -3.24 5.62 -6.27
CA ILE A 19 -3.58 5.86 -7.69
C ILE A 19 -2.35 5.74 -8.60
N VAL A 20 -1.19 6.22 -8.13
CA VAL A 20 0.06 6.18 -8.88
C VAL A 20 0.59 4.74 -8.98
N SER A 21 0.56 3.96 -7.89
CA SER A 21 0.89 2.53 -7.90
C SER A 21 -0.01 1.78 -8.88
N ALA A 22 -1.34 1.89 -8.70
CA ALA A 22 -2.30 1.15 -9.52
C ALA A 22 -2.21 1.47 -11.02
N TYR A 23 -1.87 2.72 -11.35
CA TYR A 23 -1.65 3.12 -12.73
C TYR A 23 -0.39 2.44 -13.33
N ALA A 24 0.68 2.32 -12.55
CA ALA A 24 1.91 1.66 -12.99
C ALA A 24 1.70 0.17 -13.23
N GLU A 25 1.01 -0.52 -12.33
CA GLU A 25 0.71 -1.94 -12.49
C GLU A 25 -0.22 -2.21 -13.68
N LEU A 26 -1.21 -1.33 -13.90
CA LEU A 26 -2.07 -1.43 -15.08
C LEU A 26 -1.29 -1.26 -16.40
N ARG A 27 -0.25 -0.43 -16.41
CA ARG A 27 0.64 -0.29 -17.58
C ARG A 27 1.40 -1.59 -17.84
N GLU A 28 1.81 -2.29 -16.79
CA GLU A 28 2.50 -3.58 -16.89
C GLU A 28 1.64 -4.66 -17.54
N ILE A 29 0.41 -4.83 -17.06
CA ILE A 29 -0.57 -5.75 -17.68
C ILE A 29 -0.83 -5.39 -19.15
N SER A 30 -0.75 -4.10 -19.49
CA SER A 30 -0.92 -3.60 -20.86
C SER A 30 0.32 -3.81 -21.74
N GLY A 31 1.39 -4.41 -21.22
CA GLY A 31 2.63 -4.72 -21.93
C GLY A 31 3.63 -3.55 -22.02
N PHE A 32 3.44 -2.49 -21.23
CA PHE A 32 4.42 -1.42 -21.09
C PHE A 32 5.28 -1.71 -19.87
N ASN A 33 6.54 -2.14 -20.06
CA ASN A 33 7.40 -2.56 -18.93
C ASN A 33 8.51 -1.54 -18.62
N ASP A 34 8.47 -0.37 -19.25
CA ASP A 34 9.45 0.68 -19.01
C ASP A 34 9.06 1.52 -17.80
N GLU A 35 9.92 1.49 -16.78
CA GLU A 35 9.89 2.30 -15.55
C GLU A 35 8.72 2.06 -14.59
N ASN A 36 7.93 0.98 -14.73
CA ASN A 36 6.78 0.72 -13.85
C ASN A 36 7.18 0.60 -12.38
N ASP A 37 8.17 -0.23 -12.06
CA ASP A 37 8.67 -0.41 -10.69
C ASP A 37 9.06 0.93 -10.03
N LYS A 38 9.57 1.87 -10.83
CA LYS A 38 9.92 3.20 -10.33
C LYS A 38 8.69 4.03 -10.00
N ILE A 39 7.63 3.90 -10.80
CA ILE A 39 6.35 4.58 -10.55
C ILE A 39 5.65 3.95 -9.35
N VAL A 40 5.62 2.61 -9.24
CA VAL A 40 5.14 1.87 -8.04
C VAL A 40 5.89 2.35 -6.80
N SER A 41 7.22 2.42 -6.86
CA SER A 41 8.03 2.90 -5.74
C SER A 41 7.65 4.31 -5.28
N ILE A 42 7.33 5.22 -6.23
CA ILE A 42 6.86 6.57 -5.92
C ILE A 42 5.46 6.53 -5.30
N GLY A 43 4.55 5.70 -5.84
CA GLY A 43 3.19 5.51 -5.33
C GLY A 43 3.19 5.03 -3.88
N GLU A 44 3.85 3.91 -3.61
CA GLU A 44 4.04 3.37 -2.26
C GLU A 44 4.76 4.35 -1.32
N GLY A 45 5.72 5.12 -1.85
CA GLY A 45 6.41 6.15 -1.08
C GLY A 45 5.49 7.29 -0.65
N LEU A 46 4.55 7.70 -1.52
CA LEU A 46 3.52 8.68 -1.17
C LEU A 46 2.55 8.10 -0.16
N GLN A 47 2.12 6.83 -0.30
CA GLN A 47 1.31 6.13 0.70
C GLN A 47 1.97 6.16 2.09
N ALA A 48 3.24 5.77 2.16
CA ALA A 48 4.01 5.79 3.40
C ALA A 48 4.04 7.17 4.07
N VAL A 49 4.23 8.24 3.29
CA VAL A 49 4.26 9.62 3.80
C VAL A 49 2.87 10.07 4.25
N GLY A 50 1.84 9.84 3.44
CA GLY A 50 0.46 10.21 3.76
C GLY A 50 -0.03 9.53 5.03
N THR A 51 0.20 8.23 5.13
CA THR A 51 -0.16 7.42 6.29
C THR A 51 0.64 7.80 7.54
N ALA A 52 1.94 8.09 7.41
CA ALA A 52 2.71 8.62 8.53
C ALA A 52 2.20 9.99 9.03
N MET A 53 1.73 10.87 8.12
CA MET A 53 1.10 12.14 8.50
C MET A 53 -0.17 11.91 9.32
N MET A 54 -1.02 10.96 8.92
CA MET A 54 -2.19 10.55 9.70
C MET A 54 -1.77 9.97 11.06
N GLY A 55 -0.69 9.19 11.11
CA GLY A 55 -0.14 8.58 12.32
C GLY A 55 0.35 9.56 13.39
N ILE A 56 0.67 10.81 13.01
CA ILE A 56 0.99 11.89 13.96
C ILE A 56 -0.28 12.35 14.70
N VAL A 57 -1.44 12.22 14.09
CA VAL A 57 -2.74 12.68 14.61
C VAL A 57 -3.50 11.57 15.34
N THR A 58 -3.42 10.32 14.89
CA THR A 58 -4.22 9.18 15.41
C THR A 58 -3.80 8.67 16.79
N THR A 59 -3.45 9.56 17.72
CA THR A 59 -2.83 9.22 19.02
C THR A 59 -3.83 8.87 20.14
N GLU A 60 -5.11 9.18 19.98
CA GLU A 60 -6.13 8.96 21.02
C GLU A 60 -6.52 7.49 21.22
N ASP A 61 -6.52 6.70 20.13
CA ASP A 61 -6.75 5.25 20.18
C ASP A 61 -5.44 4.50 19.91
N PRO A 62 -4.89 3.75 20.89
CA PRO A 62 -3.61 3.06 20.70
C PRO A 62 -3.61 2.00 19.59
N MET A 63 -4.75 1.40 19.27
CA MET A 63 -4.87 0.42 18.18
C MET A 63 -4.85 1.15 16.84
N ASN A 64 -5.57 2.27 16.71
CA ASN A 64 -5.54 3.08 15.50
C ASN A 64 -4.14 3.67 15.27
N PHE A 65 -3.53 4.24 16.31
CA PHE A 65 -2.15 4.73 16.27
C PHE A 65 -1.18 3.65 15.76
N ALA A 66 -1.20 2.47 16.38
CA ALA A 66 -0.33 1.38 16.00
C ALA A 66 -0.63 0.88 14.58
N GLY A 67 -1.92 0.78 14.22
CA GLY A 67 -2.37 0.38 12.89
C GLY A 67 -1.83 1.32 11.82
N THR A 68 -2.03 2.63 11.98
CA THR A 68 -1.53 3.65 11.06
C THR A 68 0.00 3.58 10.89
N TRP A 69 0.75 3.40 11.97
CA TRP A 69 2.22 3.31 11.87
C TRP A 69 2.73 1.99 11.28
N VAL A 70 2.05 0.87 11.55
CA VAL A 70 2.36 -0.43 10.93
C VAL A 70 2.11 -0.35 9.42
N ASP A 71 1.01 0.30 9.03
CA ASP A 71 0.66 0.53 7.63
C ASP A 71 1.71 1.38 6.91
N ALA A 72 2.04 2.55 7.46
CA ALA A 72 3.07 3.42 6.89
C ALA A 72 4.44 2.74 6.74
N ALA A 73 4.81 1.87 7.69
CA ALA A 73 6.03 1.08 7.62
C ALA A 73 5.96 -0.01 6.52
N GLY A 74 4.77 -0.58 6.31
CA GLY A 74 4.50 -1.50 5.21
C GLY A 74 4.69 -0.82 3.86
N ALA A 75 4.02 0.31 3.63
CA ALA A 75 4.12 1.08 2.39
C ALA A 75 5.57 1.53 2.12
N ALA A 76 6.32 1.93 3.16
CA ALA A 76 7.74 2.27 3.00
C ALA A 76 8.59 1.05 2.60
N THR A 77 8.21 -0.15 3.06
CA THR A 77 8.89 -1.40 2.71
C THR A 77 8.58 -1.83 1.28
N ALA A 78 7.31 -1.74 0.86
CA ALA A 78 6.88 -1.99 -0.53
C ALA A 78 7.55 -1.00 -1.49
N SER A 79 7.59 0.29 -1.15
CA SER A 79 8.30 1.33 -1.90
C SER A 79 9.78 1.00 -2.11
N LEU A 80 10.44 0.47 -1.07
CA LEU A 80 11.85 0.05 -1.15
C LEU A 80 12.01 -1.19 -2.03
N ALA A 81 11.10 -2.17 -1.95
CA ALA A 81 11.12 -3.35 -2.83
C ALA A 81 11.05 -2.93 -4.30
N ALA A 82 10.05 -2.12 -4.67
CA ALA A 82 9.88 -1.62 -6.03
C ALA A 82 11.07 -0.76 -6.50
N TYR A 83 11.62 0.09 -5.62
CA TYR A 83 12.84 0.84 -5.95
C TYR A 83 14.01 -0.09 -6.30
N ARG A 84 14.20 -1.14 -5.50
CA ARG A 84 15.27 -2.11 -5.74
C ARG A 84 15.07 -2.87 -7.04
N GLN A 85 13.85 -3.28 -7.34
CA GLN A 85 13.50 -3.91 -8.61
C GLN A 85 13.86 -3.01 -9.81
N SER A 86 13.53 -1.73 -9.71
CA SER A 86 13.84 -0.72 -10.74
C SER A 86 15.34 -0.57 -10.99
N VAL A 87 16.19 -0.56 -9.96
CA VAL A 87 17.64 -0.33 -10.11
C VAL A 87 18.46 -1.59 -10.33
N GLU A 88 17.96 -2.75 -9.88
CA GLU A 88 18.61 -4.05 -10.04
C GLU A 88 18.27 -4.70 -11.41
N GLY A 89 17.26 -4.19 -12.12
CA GLY A 89 16.94 -4.57 -13.49
C GLY A 89 16.03 -5.79 -13.62
N GLY A 90 15.09 -5.95 -12.69
CA GLY A 90 14.07 -7.00 -12.71
C GLY A 90 13.77 -7.61 -11.35
N GLU A 91 12.75 -8.45 -11.32
CA GLU A 91 12.31 -9.16 -10.12
C GLU A 91 13.41 -10.07 -9.57
N SER A 92 13.67 -9.93 -8.27
CA SER A 92 14.46 -10.90 -7.53
C SER A 92 13.61 -11.50 -6.43
N ASP A 93 13.86 -12.77 -6.09
CA ASP A 93 13.18 -13.45 -4.98
C ASP A 93 13.32 -12.66 -3.65
N ALA A 94 14.38 -11.86 -3.50
CA ALA A 94 14.54 -10.98 -2.35
C ALA A 94 13.63 -9.75 -2.39
N ASN A 95 13.43 -9.14 -3.57
CA ASN A 95 12.58 -7.95 -3.72
C ASN A 95 11.10 -8.33 -3.59
N LEU A 96 10.66 -9.42 -4.23
CA LEU A 96 9.30 -9.95 -4.08
C LEU A 96 8.98 -10.30 -2.62
N ARG A 97 9.93 -10.83 -1.84
CA ARG A 97 9.73 -11.08 -0.41
C ARG A 97 9.61 -9.80 0.42
N LEU A 98 10.27 -8.73 0.01
CA LEU A 98 10.16 -7.43 0.68
C LEU A 98 8.82 -6.78 0.37
N GLU A 99 8.35 -6.88 -0.86
CA GLU A 99 7.02 -6.45 -1.28
C GLU A 99 5.93 -7.17 -0.48
N VAL A 100 5.93 -8.51 -0.50
CA VAL A 100 5.01 -9.33 0.33
C VAL A 100 5.04 -8.92 1.80
N LEU A 101 6.21 -8.60 2.34
CA LEU A 101 6.34 -8.14 3.73
C LEU A 101 5.71 -6.76 3.94
N GLY A 102 5.94 -5.82 3.02
CA GLY A 102 5.36 -4.48 3.03
C GLY A 102 3.84 -4.53 2.98
N ASP A 103 3.30 -5.21 1.99
CA ASP A 103 1.86 -5.32 1.77
C ASP A 103 1.17 -6.07 2.93
N THR A 104 1.84 -7.07 3.51
CA THR A 104 1.32 -7.74 4.71
C THR A 104 1.24 -6.77 5.90
N PHE A 105 2.21 -5.87 6.06
CA PHE A 105 2.18 -4.83 7.09
C PHE A 105 1.07 -3.80 6.80
N GLN A 106 0.92 -3.34 5.56
CA GLN A 106 -0.21 -2.50 5.13
C GLN A 106 -1.56 -3.17 5.48
N ALA A 107 -1.73 -4.43 5.06
CA ALA A 107 -2.95 -5.19 5.31
C ALA A 107 -3.29 -5.30 6.81
N MET A 108 -2.29 -5.58 7.66
CA MET A 108 -2.48 -5.65 9.12
C MET A 108 -2.75 -4.29 9.74
N GLY A 109 -2.00 -3.26 9.34
CA GLY A 109 -2.12 -1.91 9.86
C GLY A 109 -3.49 -1.32 9.57
N SER A 110 -3.91 -1.37 8.31
CA SER A 110 -5.25 -1.01 7.86
C SER A 110 -6.36 -1.80 8.58
N ALA A 111 -6.19 -3.12 8.78
CA ALA A 111 -7.17 -3.92 9.54
C ALA A 111 -7.29 -3.49 11.01
N MET A 112 -6.18 -3.13 11.66
CA MET A 112 -6.16 -2.60 13.03
C MET A 112 -6.89 -1.26 13.11
N SER A 113 -6.61 -0.34 12.18
CA SER A 113 -7.26 0.97 12.08
C SER A 113 -8.77 0.83 11.86
N ALA A 114 -9.18 -0.04 10.92
CA ALA A 114 -10.60 -0.34 10.66
C ALA A 114 -11.32 -0.87 11.90
N LEU A 115 -10.69 -1.76 12.67
CA LEU A 115 -11.27 -2.31 13.89
C LEU A 115 -11.40 -1.25 14.99
N ALA A 116 -10.42 -0.35 15.11
CA ALA A 116 -10.46 0.75 16.06
C ALA A 116 -11.60 1.73 15.72
N GLU A 117 -11.70 2.13 14.45
CA GLU A 117 -12.76 3.02 13.94
C GLU A 117 -14.15 2.40 14.10
N TYR A 118 -14.31 1.11 13.77
CA TYR A 118 -15.55 0.38 13.98
C TYR A 118 -16.00 0.43 15.45
N ARG A 119 -15.07 0.21 16.39
CA ARG A 119 -15.35 0.26 17.84
C ARG A 119 -15.69 1.68 18.32
N ALA A 120 -15.11 2.70 17.70
CA ALA A 120 -15.38 4.10 17.97
C ALA A 120 -16.67 4.62 17.31
N GLY A 121 -17.30 3.83 16.41
CA GLY A 121 -18.45 4.28 15.62
C GLY A 121 -18.08 5.27 14.51
N ALA A 122 -16.80 5.31 14.12
CA ALA A 122 -16.29 6.12 13.03
C ALA A 122 -16.41 5.37 11.68
N PRO A 123 -16.36 6.07 10.52
CA PRO A 123 -16.25 5.43 9.22
C PRO A 123 -14.98 4.57 9.16
N TYR A 124 -15.12 3.29 8.77
CA TYR A 124 -14.02 2.32 8.74
C TYR A 124 -13.86 1.60 7.38
N ALA A 125 -14.72 1.95 6.41
CA ALA A 125 -14.78 1.24 5.13
C ALA A 125 -13.52 1.42 4.28
N GLY A 126 -12.89 2.61 4.33
CA GLY A 126 -11.64 2.88 3.61
C GLY A 126 -10.52 1.93 4.07
N ASN A 127 -10.26 1.87 5.37
CA ASN A 127 -9.26 0.97 5.95
C ASN A 127 -9.58 -0.52 5.70
N VAL A 128 -10.86 -0.91 5.59
CA VAL A 128 -11.21 -2.29 5.17
C VAL A 128 -10.81 -2.55 3.71
N LEU A 129 -11.09 -1.60 2.81
CA LEU A 129 -10.74 -1.73 1.40
C LEU A 129 -9.23 -1.74 1.18
N GLN A 130 -8.49 -0.88 1.88
CA GLN A 130 -7.04 -0.86 1.84
C GLN A 130 -6.42 -2.15 2.38
N SER A 131 -6.97 -2.68 3.49
CA SER A 131 -6.54 -3.99 4.02
C SER A 131 -6.73 -5.12 3.02
N LEU A 132 -7.86 -5.13 2.29
CA LEU A 132 -8.14 -6.12 1.26
C LEU A 132 -7.24 -5.93 0.03
N GLY A 133 -6.98 -4.69 -0.37
CA GLY A 133 -6.11 -4.38 -1.50
C GLY A 133 -4.68 -4.83 -1.26
N ALA A 134 -4.10 -4.45 -0.13
CA ALA A 134 -2.78 -4.90 0.31
C ALA A 134 -2.68 -6.43 0.47
N THR A 135 -3.77 -7.09 0.87
CA THR A 135 -3.80 -8.56 0.88
C THR A 135 -3.69 -9.15 -0.53
N LEU A 136 -4.30 -8.52 -1.52
CA LEU A 136 -4.27 -8.97 -2.91
C LEU A 136 -2.91 -8.69 -3.56
N GLU A 137 -2.28 -7.56 -3.26
CA GLU A 137 -0.88 -7.23 -3.64
C GLU A 137 0.10 -8.26 -3.10
N ALA A 138 0.03 -8.56 -1.79
CA ALA A 138 0.85 -9.60 -1.18
C ALA A 138 0.66 -10.97 -1.83
N LEU A 139 -0.57 -11.31 -2.24
CA LEU A 139 -0.85 -12.54 -2.96
C LEU A 139 -0.33 -12.49 -4.41
N GLY A 140 -0.36 -11.33 -5.06
CA GLY A 140 0.20 -11.08 -6.37
C GLY A 140 1.69 -11.40 -6.41
N ALA A 141 2.46 -10.74 -5.55
CA ALA A 141 3.90 -10.96 -5.41
C ALA A 141 4.26 -12.41 -5.03
N LEU A 142 3.44 -13.08 -4.20
CA LEU A 142 3.61 -14.52 -3.90
C LEU A 142 3.36 -15.44 -5.10
N PHE A 143 2.50 -15.04 -6.04
CA PHE A 143 2.24 -15.80 -7.26
C PHE A 143 3.36 -15.60 -8.29
N GLU A 144 3.85 -14.37 -8.47
CA GLU A 144 5.06 -14.06 -9.24
C GLU A 144 6.27 -14.85 -8.74
N GLN A 145 6.48 -14.88 -7.42
CA GLN A 145 7.55 -15.69 -6.80
C GLN A 145 7.45 -17.18 -7.16
N LYS A 146 6.25 -17.69 -7.44
CA LYS A 146 5.99 -19.08 -7.86
C LYS A 146 5.96 -19.26 -9.38
N SER A 147 6.53 -18.31 -10.12
CA SER A 147 6.58 -18.26 -11.59
C SER A 147 5.18 -18.27 -12.22
N ARG A 148 4.23 -17.57 -11.59
CA ARG A 148 2.87 -17.35 -12.10
C ARG A 148 2.62 -15.87 -12.36
N GLU A 149 3.56 -15.24 -13.07
CA GLU A 149 3.62 -13.79 -13.33
C GLU A 149 2.28 -13.19 -13.75
N GLU A 150 1.62 -13.71 -14.81
CA GLU A 150 0.33 -13.18 -15.28
C GLU A 150 -0.77 -13.19 -14.18
N GLN A 151 -0.81 -14.23 -13.35
CA GLN A 151 -1.78 -14.32 -12.25
C GLN A 151 -1.39 -13.42 -11.07
N GLY A 152 -0.08 -13.26 -10.84
CA GLY A 152 0.46 -12.36 -9.83
C GLY A 152 0.12 -10.92 -10.14
N GLN A 153 0.49 -10.45 -11.33
CA GLN A 153 0.23 -9.09 -11.80
C GLN A 153 -1.26 -8.76 -11.78
N MET A 154 -2.12 -9.69 -12.21
CA MET A 154 -3.58 -9.50 -12.13
C MET A 154 -4.08 -9.33 -10.69
N LEU A 155 -3.53 -10.06 -9.73
CA LEU A 155 -3.92 -9.95 -8.33
C LEU A 155 -3.44 -8.64 -7.72
N ALA A 156 -2.19 -8.25 -7.99
CA ALA A 156 -1.63 -6.98 -7.56
C ALA A 156 -2.49 -5.80 -8.05
N THR A 157 -2.75 -5.73 -9.37
CA THR A 157 -3.54 -4.63 -9.94
C THR A 157 -4.96 -4.54 -9.41
N VAL A 158 -5.59 -5.68 -9.11
CA VAL A 158 -6.92 -5.68 -8.48
C VAL A 158 -6.84 -5.21 -7.03
N GLY A 159 -5.76 -5.56 -6.32
CA GLY A 159 -5.48 -5.09 -4.97
C GLY A 159 -5.37 -3.57 -4.91
N ASP A 160 -4.44 -3.04 -5.69
CA ASP A 160 -4.12 -1.62 -5.79
C ASP A 160 -5.36 -0.78 -6.18
N TYR A 161 -6.15 -1.30 -7.13
CA TYR A 161 -7.42 -0.69 -7.52
C TYR A 161 -8.50 -0.74 -6.42
N SER A 162 -8.53 -1.79 -5.61
CA SER A 162 -9.52 -1.96 -4.54
C SER A 162 -9.27 -1.01 -3.37
N SER A 163 -8.01 -0.71 -3.08
CA SER A 163 -7.58 0.27 -2.06
C SER A 163 -8.09 1.69 -2.36
N ASN A 164 -8.35 2.03 -3.62
CA ASN A 164 -8.71 3.37 -4.08
C ASN A 164 -10.23 3.72 -4.02
N ARG A 165 -11.07 2.91 -3.34
CA ARG A 165 -12.54 3.10 -3.32
C ARG A 165 -13.14 3.50 -1.96
N GLY A 166 -12.29 3.91 -1.02
CA GLY A 166 -12.67 4.42 0.32
C GLY A 166 -13.17 5.85 0.32
#